data_AF-A0A091VE99-F1
#
_entry.id   AF-A0A091VE99-F1
#
_cell.length_a   1.000
_cell.length_b   1.000
_cell.length_c   1.000
_cell.angle_alpha   90.00
_cell.angle_beta   90.00
_cell.angle_gamma   90.00
#
_symmetry.space_group_name_H-M   'P 1'
#
loop_
_entity.id
_entity.type
_entity.pdbx_description
1 polymer ?
#
loop_
_entity_poly.entity_id
_entity_poly.type
_entity_poly.pdbx_seq_one_letter_code
_entity_poly.pdbx_strand_id
1 'polypeptide(L)'
;LACEGYPIELRCPGSDVVMVENANYGRTDDKICDADPFQMENVQCYLPDAFKIMAQRDGCGHGDRSEVRGHRDRSGQGGRGGLMGTQGQAGVEGTGGQVGVFVCPGTLQRIGSPTSSHESQHQAGAWCRDPLQAGDRLYVMPWVPYRTDTLTEYASWDDYVGARHTTTYRLPNRVDGTGFVVYDGAVFYNKERTRNIVKYDLRTRIKSGETVVGAANYHDTSPYRWGGKTDIDLAVDEDGLWVIYATEGNGGRLVVSQLNPYTLRFEGTWETGYDKRAASNAFMACGVLYVIRSVYVDDDSEAAGNRVAFAF
;
A
#
# COMPACT_ATOMS: atom_id res chain seq x y z
N LEU A 1 27.09 7.30 -5.63
CA LEU A 1 28.16 8.29 -5.39
C LEU A 1 28.88 8.60 -6.69
N ALA A 2 29.00 9.88 -7.05
CA ALA A 2 29.73 10.33 -8.23
C ALA A 2 30.52 11.62 -7.91
N CYS A 3 31.74 11.70 -8.45
CA CYS A 3 32.66 12.84 -8.30
C CYS A 3 32.36 13.97 -9.28
N GLU A 4 32.91 15.18 -9.05
CA GLU A 4 32.56 16.37 -9.83
C GLU A 4 32.84 16.14 -11.32
N GLY A 5 31.88 16.47 -12.19
CA GLY A 5 31.97 16.24 -13.62
C GLY A 5 31.61 14.82 -14.10
N TYR A 6 31.45 13.86 -13.18
CA TYR A 6 30.98 12.51 -13.51
C TYR A 6 29.46 12.40 -13.32
N PRO A 7 28.74 11.73 -14.24
CA PRO A 7 27.32 11.48 -14.07
C PRO A 7 27.08 10.47 -12.95
N ILE A 8 25.98 10.63 -12.22
CA ILE A 8 25.40 9.59 -11.37
C ILE A 8 24.23 8.95 -12.13
N GLU A 9 24.23 7.63 -12.21
CA GLU A 9 23.13 6.84 -12.77
C GLU A 9 22.41 6.11 -11.64
N LEU A 10 21.10 6.30 -11.57
CA LEU A 10 20.22 5.55 -10.68
C LEU A 10 19.44 4.53 -11.53
N ARG A 11 19.46 3.27 -11.11
CA ARG A 11 18.81 2.18 -11.86
C ARG A 11 17.96 1.36 -10.92
N CYS A 12 16.69 1.19 -11.27
CA CYS A 12 15.80 0.25 -10.61
C CYS A 12 15.61 -1.00 -11.49
N PRO A 13 15.56 -2.20 -10.89
CA PRO A 13 15.31 -3.42 -11.64
C PRO A 13 13.85 -3.50 -12.12
N GLY A 14 13.63 -4.05 -13.32
CA GLY A 14 12.28 -4.33 -13.83
C GLY A 14 11.48 -3.06 -14.13
N SER A 15 10.33 -2.92 -13.48
CA SER A 15 9.34 -1.84 -13.63
C SER A 15 9.29 -0.90 -12.41
N ASP A 16 10.27 -1.01 -11.52
CA ASP A 16 10.41 -0.18 -10.32
C ASP A 16 10.82 1.26 -10.69
N VAL A 17 10.47 2.23 -9.85
CA VAL A 17 10.75 3.66 -10.04
C VAL A 17 11.73 4.15 -8.96
N VAL A 18 12.56 5.15 -9.27
CA VAL A 18 13.49 5.75 -8.32
C VAL A 18 12.73 6.67 -7.37
N MET A 19 12.85 6.43 -6.06
CA MET A 19 12.43 7.35 -5.01
C MET A 19 13.67 7.89 -4.29
N VAL A 20 13.82 9.22 -4.24
CA VAL A 20 14.94 9.87 -3.56
C VAL A 20 14.54 10.09 -2.10
N GLU A 21 15.22 9.41 -1.17
CA GLU A 21 15.01 9.61 0.28
C GLU A 21 15.92 10.70 0.85
N ASN A 22 17.15 10.77 0.35
CA ASN A 22 18.12 11.77 0.75
C ASN A 22 19.11 12.06 -0.38
N ALA A 23 19.49 13.32 -0.55
CA ALA A 23 20.55 13.71 -1.46
C ALA A 23 21.31 14.93 -0.93
N ASN A 24 22.63 14.87 -1.05
CA ASN A 24 23.53 16.00 -0.81
C ASN A 24 24.45 16.19 -2.02
N TYR A 25 24.76 17.45 -2.31
CA TYR A 25 25.80 17.83 -3.26
C TYR A 25 26.81 18.71 -2.50
N GLY A 26 27.99 18.16 -2.21
CA GLY A 26 29.01 18.84 -1.41
C GLY A 26 30.09 17.86 -0.97
N ARG A 27 30.72 18.08 0.18
CA ARG A 27 31.76 17.20 0.74
C ARG A 27 31.52 17.02 2.23
N THR A 28 31.44 15.76 2.64
CA THR A 28 31.24 15.34 4.04
C THR A 28 32.39 14.49 4.56
N ASP A 29 33.30 14.07 3.69
CA ASP A 29 34.45 13.21 3.99
C ASP A 29 35.69 13.65 3.18
N ASP A 30 36.87 13.57 3.80
CA ASP A 30 38.17 13.97 3.25
C ASP A 30 38.88 12.86 2.48
N LYS A 31 38.25 11.69 2.28
CA LYS A 31 38.82 10.54 1.56
C LYS A 31 38.09 10.23 0.25
N ILE A 32 36.92 10.81 0.04
CA ILE A 32 36.05 10.48 -1.08
C ILE A 32 36.28 11.47 -2.23
N CYS A 33 36.41 10.97 -3.46
CA CYS A 33 36.75 11.76 -4.64
C CYS A 33 38.07 12.51 -4.46
N ASP A 34 39.17 11.73 -4.49
CA ASP A 34 40.54 12.19 -4.28
C ASP A 34 40.93 13.32 -5.22
N ALA A 35 41.49 14.38 -4.66
CA ALA A 35 41.83 15.64 -5.33
C ALA A 35 42.99 16.32 -4.58
N ASP A 36 43.29 17.57 -4.92
CA ASP A 36 44.30 18.32 -4.17
C ASP A 36 43.94 18.41 -2.67
N PRO A 37 44.86 18.18 -1.73
CA PRO A 37 44.57 18.18 -0.28
C PRO A 37 43.89 19.47 0.22
N PHE A 38 44.20 20.60 -0.40
CA PHE A 38 43.58 21.89 -0.08
C PHE A 38 42.09 21.98 -0.47
N GLN A 39 41.66 21.21 -1.48
CA GLN A 39 40.25 21.12 -1.90
C GLN A 39 39.47 20.10 -1.07
N MET A 40 40.18 19.24 -0.33
CA MET A 40 39.59 18.17 0.48
C MET A 40 39.40 18.56 1.95
N GLU A 41 39.98 19.68 2.38
CA GLU A 41 39.94 20.16 3.77
C GLU A 41 38.53 20.56 4.23
N ASN A 42 37.68 21.05 3.31
CA ASN A 42 36.33 21.47 3.65
C ASN A 42 35.32 20.31 3.60
N VAL A 43 35.18 19.60 4.73
CA VAL A 43 34.22 18.48 4.93
C VAL A 43 32.86 18.91 5.47
N GLN A 44 32.57 20.21 5.53
CA GLN A 44 31.27 20.77 5.96
C GLN A 44 30.59 21.50 4.81
N CYS A 45 30.67 20.92 3.62
CA CYS A 45 30.09 21.49 2.40
C CYS A 45 28.78 20.74 2.07
N TYR A 46 27.67 21.48 2.10
CA TYR A 46 26.33 20.94 1.87
C TYR A 46 25.54 21.85 0.92
N LEU A 47 24.74 21.25 0.04
CA LEU A 47 23.77 21.95 -0.79
C LEU A 47 22.35 21.55 -0.35
N PRO A 48 21.61 22.42 0.35
CA PRO A 48 20.28 22.10 0.88
C PRO A 48 19.23 21.74 -0.19
N ASP A 49 19.34 22.29 -1.40
CA ASP A 49 18.40 22.03 -2.49
C ASP A 49 18.73 20.77 -3.31
N ALA A 50 19.80 20.04 -2.96
CA ALA A 50 20.20 18.82 -3.68
C ALA A 50 19.07 17.78 -3.71
N PHE A 51 18.33 17.61 -2.61
CA PHE A 51 17.17 16.74 -2.55
C PHE A 51 16.11 17.08 -3.60
N LYS A 52 15.72 18.36 -3.69
CA LYS A 52 14.70 18.81 -4.65
C LYS A 52 15.15 18.62 -6.10
N ILE A 53 16.43 18.90 -6.38
CA ILE A 53 17.00 18.77 -7.73
C ILE A 53 16.98 17.30 -8.19
N MET A 54 17.35 16.38 -7.30
CA MET A 54 17.31 14.94 -7.59
C MET A 54 15.86 14.45 -7.72
N ALA A 55 15.00 14.77 -6.74
CA ALA A 55 13.60 14.34 -6.75
C ALA A 55 12.79 14.87 -7.95
N GLN A 56 13.09 16.07 -8.45
CA GLN A 56 12.42 16.62 -9.65
C GLN A 56 12.89 15.99 -10.96
N ARG A 57 14.13 15.50 -11.02
CA ARG A 57 14.71 14.92 -12.24
C ARG A 57 14.44 13.42 -12.36
N ASP A 58 14.25 12.71 -11.25
CA ASP A 58 14.01 11.27 -11.23
C ASP A 58 12.52 10.88 -11.32
N GLY A 59 11.62 11.86 -11.48
CA GLY A 59 10.17 11.66 -11.55
C GLY A 59 9.59 11.15 -12.89
N CYS A 60 10.39 10.51 -13.75
CA CYS A 60 9.91 9.97 -15.04
C CYS A 60 9.66 8.46 -14.95
N GLY A 61 8.39 8.07 -15.15
CA GLY A 61 7.98 6.68 -15.24
C GLY A 61 8.43 5.99 -16.54
N HIS A 62 8.50 4.66 -16.46
CA HIS A 62 8.77 3.70 -17.53
C HIS A 62 10.08 3.87 -18.32
N GLY A 63 11.11 3.14 -17.88
CA GLY A 63 12.25 2.76 -18.72
C GLY A 63 13.28 3.86 -18.97
N ASP A 64 13.11 5.05 -18.40
CA ASP A 64 14.04 6.15 -18.62
C ASP A 64 15.24 6.09 -17.66
N ARG A 65 16.43 6.10 -18.27
CA ARG A 65 17.69 6.39 -17.58
C ARG A 65 17.68 7.83 -17.11
N SER A 66 17.70 8.05 -15.80
CA SER A 66 17.99 9.37 -15.24
C SER A 66 19.50 9.53 -15.09
N GLU A 67 20.12 10.26 -16.03
CA GLU A 67 21.51 10.71 -15.90
C GLU A 67 21.53 12.09 -15.25
N VAL A 68 21.98 12.17 -13.99
CA VAL A 68 22.25 13.46 -13.36
C VAL A 68 23.73 13.75 -13.49
N ARG A 69 24.06 14.69 -14.38
CA ARG A 69 25.40 15.23 -14.52
C ARG A 69 25.55 16.41 -13.57
N GLY A 70 26.53 16.34 -12.67
CA GLY A 70 26.93 17.51 -11.88
C GLY A 70 27.48 18.58 -12.81
N HIS A 71 26.64 19.53 -13.23
CA HIS A 71 27.06 20.68 -14.03
C HIS A 71 26.58 21.99 -13.40
N ARG A 72 27.45 23.00 -13.46
CA ARG A 72 27.16 24.36 -12.99
C ARG A 72 26.13 25.01 -13.91
N ASP A 73 24.86 24.93 -13.57
CA ASP A 73 23.87 25.87 -14.10
C ASP A 73 23.70 27.07 -13.16
N ARG A 74 23.73 28.24 -13.79
CA ARG A 74 23.85 29.58 -13.21
C ARG A 74 22.63 29.98 -12.39
N SER A 75 22.63 29.69 -11.09
CA SER A 75 21.82 30.44 -10.13
C SER A 75 22.41 30.33 -8.73
N GLY A 76 22.89 31.47 -8.21
CA GLY A 76 23.38 31.61 -6.83
C GLY A 76 24.89 31.72 -6.72
N GLN A 77 25.42 32.92 -6.98
CA GLN A 77 26.76 33.27 -6.50
C GLN A 77 26.77 33.23 -4.96
N GLY A 78 27.46 32.25 -4.39
CA GLY A 78 27.82 32.21 -2.98
C GLY A 78 29.11 31.42 -2.83
N GLY A 79 30.24 32.14 -2.75
CA GLY A 79 31.56 31.57 -2.45
C GLY A 79 32.52 31.53 -3.65
N ARG A 80 33.38 32.54 -3.76
CA ARG A 80 34.59 32.47 -4.59
C ARG A 80 35.61 31.59 -3.88
N GLY A 81 35.96 30.45 -4.48
CA GLY A 81 37.13 29.67 -4.08
C GLY A 81 36.99 28.19 -4.42
N GLY A 82 37.80 27.72 -5.37
CA GLY A 82 38.25 26.32 -5.47
C GLY A 82 37.24 25.30 -6.00
N LEU A 83 37.67 24.54 -7.00
CA LEU A 83 37.11 23.26 -7.45
C LEU A 83 36.62 22.40 -6.28
N MET A 84 35.37 21.95 -6.31
CA MET A 84 34.72 21.20 -5.22
C MET A 84 34.20 19.88 -5.74
N GLY A 85 35.00 18.83 -5.53
CA GLY A 85 34.62 17.44 -5.76
C GLY A 85 33.23 17.15 -5.17
N THR A 86 32.31 16.65 -6.00
CA THR A 86 30.97 16.30 -5.56
C THR A 86 31.03 14.98 -4.81
N GLN A 87 30.50 14.99 -3.60
CA GLN A 87 30.11 13.79 -2.90
C GLN A 87 28.59 13.68 -3.05
N GLY A 88 28.16 13.23 -4.23
CA GLY A 88 26.76 12.89 -4.47
C GLY A 88 26.41 11.59 -3.77
N GLN A 89 26.25 11.59 -2.45
CA GLN A 89 25.68 10.43 -1.75
C GLN A 89 24.16 10.51 -1.90
N ALA A 90 23.66 10.15 -3.08
CA ALA A 90 22.29 9.72 -3.25
C ALA A 90 22.24 8.31 -2.63
N GLY A 91 21.78 8.23 -1.38
CA GLY A 91 21.28 6.99 -0.84
C GLY A 91 19.97 6.72 -1.55
N VAL A 92 20.00 5.92 -2.61
CA VAL A 92 18.80 5.28 -3.12
C VAL A 92 18.70 3.98 -2.35
N GLU A 93 18.00 4.01 -1.21
CA GLU A 93 17.37 2.79 -0.73
C GLU A 93 16.23 2.51 -1.70
N GLY A 94 16.56 1.82 -2.79
CA GLY A 94 15.57 1.25 -3.67
C GLY A 94 14.88 0.15 -2.89
N THR A 95 13.77 0.47 -2.24
CA THR A 95 12.83 -0.55 -1.77
C THR A 95 12.29 -1.21 -3.03
N GLY A 96 12.86 -2.36 -3.40
CA GLY A 96 12.46 -3.16 -4.54
C GLY A 96 10.97 -3.50 -4.45
N GLY A 97 10.21 -2.90 -5.35
CA GLY A 97 8.77 -2.88 -5.37
C GLY A 97 8.34 -1.92 -6.46
N GLN A 98 7.31 -2.30 -7.22
CA GLN A 98 6.69 -1.43 -8.21
C GLN A 98 5.93 -0.32 -7.46
N VAL A 99 6.65 0.62 -6.87
CA VAL A 99 6.03 1.71 -6.12
C VAL A 99 5.57 2.74 -7.15
N GLY A 100 4.35 2.55 -7.66
CA GLY A 100 3.56 3.70 -8.06
C GLY A 100 3.54 4.64 -6.87
N VAL A 101 4.07 5.85 -7.02
CA VAL A 101 3.99 6.86 -5.95
C VAL A 101 2.52 7.26 -5.86
N PHE A 102 1.79 6.67 -4.92
CA PHE A 102 0.41 7.02 -4.65
C PHE A 102 0.37 8.28 -3.81
N VAL A 103 -0.28 9.31 -4.33
CA VAL A 103 -0.49 10.58 -3.62
C VAL A 103 -1.99 10.71 -3.40
N CYS A 104 -2.38 11.10 -2.18
CA CYS A 104 -3.78 11.31 -1.86
C CYS A 104 -4.45 12.27 -2.86
N PRO A 105 -5.49 11.84 -3.58
CA PRO A 105 -6.16 12.66 -4.58
C PRO A 105 -7.06 13.76 -3.97
N GLY A 106 -7.37 13.66 -2.69
CA GLY A 106 -8.17 14.64 -1.94
C GLY A 106 -9.20 14.00 -1.01
N THR A 107 -10.10 14.82 -0.45
CA THR A 107 -11.12 14.36 0.50
C THR A 107 -12.37 13.83 -0.20
N LEU A 108 -12.87 12.67 0.24
CA LEU A 108 -14.09 12.06 -0.29
C LEU A 108 -15.31 12.97 -0.10
N GLN A 109 -15.96 13.33 -1.21
CA GLN A 109 -17.18 14.15 -1.19
C GLN A 109 -18.45 13.29 -1.36
N ARG A 110 -18.42 12.35 -2.32
CA ARG A 110 -19.57 11.52 -2.67
C ARG A 110 -19.12 10.24 -3.39
N ILE A 111 -19.83 9.14 -3.14
CA ILE A 111 -19.70 7.90 -3.90
C ILE A 111 -20.68 7.94 -5.08
N GLY A 112 -20.16 7.77 -6.31
CA GLY A 112 -20.94 7.76 -7.54
C GLY A 112 -21.60 6.41 -7.83
N SER A 113 -22.29 6.31 -8.97
CA SER A 113 -22.79 5.04 -9.50
C SER A 113 -21.64 4.13 -9.93
N PRO A 114 -21.79 2.80 -9.82
CA PRO A 114 -20.75 1.87 -10.25
C PRO A 114 -20.48 1.99 -11.75
N THR A 115 -19.21 1.97 -12.13
CA THR A 115 -18.79 1.97 -13.55
C THR A 115 -19.05 0.62 -14.21
N SER A 116 -18.91 -0.46 -13.46
CA SER A 116 -19.09 -1.84 -13.93
C SER A 116 -19.84 -2.66 -12.88
N SER A 117 -20.78 -3.49 -13.33
CA SER A 117 -21.57 -4.38 -12.47
C SER A 117 -21.74 -5.74 -13.13
N HIS A 118 -21.65 -6.80 -12.34
CA HIS A 118 -21.89 -8.17 -12.77
C HIS A 118 -22.57 -8.94 -11.63
N GLU A 119 -23.56 -9.76 -11.96
CA GLU A 119 -24.24 -10.61 -10.98
C GLU A 119 -23.47 -11.92 -10.82
N SER A 120 -22.93 -12.14 -9.62
CA SER A 120 -22.18 -13.36 -9.29
C SER A 120 -23.11 -14.50 -8.90
N GLN A 121 -22.65 -15.74 -9.09
CA GLN A 121 -23.34 -16.95 -8.61
C GLN A 121 -23.39 -17.05 -7.07
N HIS A 122 -22.52 -16.30 -6.38
CA HIS A 122 -22.43 -16.27 -4.93
C HIS A 122 -22.98 -14.96 -4.38
N GLN A 123 -23.83 -15.05 -3.35
CA GLN A 123 -24.43 -13.89 -2.68
C GLN A 123 -23.39 -13.01 -1.97
N ALA A 124 -22.30 -13.60 -1.49
CA ALA A 124 -21.23 -12.88 -0.79
C ALA A 124 -19.85 -13.33 -1.29
N GLY A 125 -18.89 -12.43 -1.15
CA GLY A 125 -17.52 -12.59 -1.61
C GLY A 125 -16.86 -11.22 -1.68
N ALA A 126 -15.63 -11.20 -2.16
CA ALA A 126 -14.94 -9.95 -2.47
C ALA A 126 -14.16 -10.08 -3.77
N TRP A 127 -13.84 -8.92 -4.33
CA TRP A 127 -12.94 -8.80 -5.46
C TRP A 127 -12.10 -7.54 -5.31
N CYS A 128 -10.86 -7.60 -5.78
CA CYS A 128 -9.97 -6.45 -5.79
C CYS A 128 -8.97 -6.55 -6.96
N ARG A 129 -8.21 -5.49 -7.16
CA ARG A 129 -7.02 -5.47 -8.02
C ARG A 129 -5.80 -5.24 -7.14
N ASP A 130 -4.62 -5.56 -7.65
CA ASP A 130 -3.37 -5.18 -7.00
C ASP A 130 -2.98 -3.76 -7.44
N PRO A 131 -2.96 -2.76 -6.54
CA PRO A 131 -2.66 -1.39 -6.93
C PRO A 131 -1.22 -1.21 -7.45
N LEU A 132 -0.27 -2.05 -7.03
CA LEU A 132 1.14 -1.93 -7.42
C LEU A 132 1.44 -2.58 -8.80
N GLN A 133 0.55 -3.43 -9.29
CA GLN A 133 0.71 -4.04 -10.61
C GLN A 133 -0.07 -3.27 -11.67
N ALA A 134 0.64 -2.77 -12.67
CA ALA A 134 0.02 -2.21 -13.86
C ALA A 134 -0.79 -3.29 -14.60
N GLY A 135 -2.09 -3.04 -14.79
CA GLY A 135 -2.98 -3.90 -15.58
C GLY A 135 -4.41 -3.99 -15.03
N ASP A 136 -5.22 -4.82 -15.69
CA ASP A 136 -6.63 -5.04 -15.35
C ASP A 136 -6.89 -6.36 -14.60
N ARG A 137 -5.83 -6.98 -14.06
CA ARG A 137 -5.96 -8.25 -13.35
C ARG A 137 -6.91 -8.12 -12.17
N LEU A 138 -7.84 -9.06 -12.10
CA LEU A 138 -8.90 -9.10 -11.12
C LEU A 138 -8.73 -10.34 -10.24
N TYR A 139 -8.74 -10.14 -8.94
CA TYR A 139 -8.69 -11.20 -7.94
C TYR A 139 -10.06 -11.33 -7.31
N VAL A 140 -10.67 -12.52 -7.42
CA VAL A 140 -12.03 -12.78 -6.94
C VAL A 140 -12.02 -13.94 -5.97
N MET A 141 -12.60 -13.73 -4.79
CA MET A 141 -12.77 -14.75 -3.76
C MET A 141 -14.25 -14.85 -3.37
N PRO A 142 -14.98 -15.84 -3.89
CA PRO A 142 -16.36 -16.07 -3.45
C PRO A 142 -16.37 -16.57 -2.01
N TRP A 143 -17.33 -16.11 -1.22
CA TRP A 143 -17.46 -16.55 0.17
C TRP A 143 -18.44 -17.72 0.26
N VAL A 144 -17.95 -18.86 0.73
CA VAL A 144 -18.76 -20.04 1.05
C VAL A 144 -18.50 -20.41 2.50
N PRO A 145 -19.52 -20.37 3.39
CA PRO A 145 -19.34 -20.66 4.81
C PRO A 145 -18.53 -21.93 5.07
N TYR A 146 -17.44 -21.81 5.84
CA TYR A 146 -16.53 -22.90 6.22
C TYR A 146 -15.83 -23.62 5.05
N ARG A 147 -15.95 -23.10 3.83
CA ARG A 147 -15.43 -23.72 2.59
C ARG A 147 -14.58 -22.81 1.72
N THR A 148 -14.47 -21.52 2.02
CA THR A 148 -13.60 -20.60 1.29
C THR A 148 -12.12 -20.95 1.46
N ASP A 149 -11.48 -21.48 0.41
CA ASP A 149 -10.04 -21.77 0.36
C ASP A 149 -9.39 -21.49 -1.01
N THR A 150 -10.11 -20.82 -1.92
CA THR A 150 -9.65 -20.57 -3.30
C THR A 150 -9.76 -19.10 -3.69
N LEU A 151 -8.71 -18.58 -4.33
CA LEU A 151 -8.68 -17.27 -4.99
C LEU A 151 -8.60 -17.48 -6.50
N THR A 152 -9.41 -16.77 -7.27
CA THR A 152 -9.41 -16.87 -8.74
C THR A 152 -8.90 -15.58 -9.36
N GLU A 153 -7.96 -15.69 -10.29
CA GLU A 153 -7.44 -14.57 -11.07
C GLU A 153 -8.07 -14.54 -12.46
N TYR A 154 -8.49 -13.35 -12.88
CA TYR A 154 -8.93 -13.04 -14.24
C TYR A 154 -8.03 -11.96 -14.82
N ALA A 155 -7.74 -12.04 -16.12
CA ALA A 155 -6.88 -11.06 -16.78
C ALA A 155 -7.53 -9.68 -16.93
N SER A 156 -8.86 -9.63 -17.00
CA SER A 156 -9.65 -8.40 -17.20
C SER A 156 -11.07 -8.53 -16.63
N TRP A 157 -11.81 -7.41 -16.60
CA TRP A 157 -13.23 -7.40 -16.23
C TRP A 157 -14.09 -8.21 -17.22
N ASP A 158 -13.82 -8.11 -18.52
CA ASP A 158 -14.56 -8.86 -19.54
C ASP A 158 -14.35 -10.37 -19.40
N ASP A 159 -13.16 -10.78 -18.99
CA ASP A 159 -12.87 -12.18 -18.68
C ASP A 159 -13.60 -12.68 -17.44
N TYR A 160 -13.77 -11.82 -16.43
CA TYR A 160 -14.60 -12.14 -15.28
C TYR A 160 -16.07 -12.36 -15.68
N VAL A 161 -16.66 -11.43 -16.44
CA VAL A 161 -18.03 -11.55 -16.94
C VAL A 161 -18.20 -12.77 -17.86
N GLY A 162 -17.20 -13.08 -18.68
CA GLY A 162 -17.17 -14.25 -19.56
C GLY A 162 -16.81 -15.56 -18.86
N ALA A 163 -16.60 -15.56 -17.54
CA ALA A 163 -16.16 -16.72 -16.74
C ALA A 163 -14.85 -17.38 -17.22
N ARG A 164 -13.95 -16.60 -17.84
CA ARG A 164 -12.65 -17.04 -18.36
C ARG A 164 -11.54 -16.73 -17.35
N HIS A 165 -11.33 -17.61 -16.39
CA HIS A 165 -10.27 -17.43 -15.40
C HIS A 165 -8.89 -17.71 -16.01
N THR A 166 -7.88 -16.94 -15.57
CA THR A 166 -6.47 -17.12 -15.93
C THR A 166 -5.86 -18.23 -15.08
N THR A 167 -6.09 -18.19 -13.78
CA THR A 167 -5.60 -19.21 -12.86
C THR A 167 -6.40 -19.25 -11.55
N THR A 168 -6.24 -20.32 -10.80
CA THR A 168 -6.83 -20.49 -9.47
C THR A 168 -5.74 -20.85 -8.47
N TYR A 169 -5.72 -20.14 -7.35
CA TYR A 169 -4.81 -20.36 -6.24
C TYR A 169 -5.56 -21.09 -5.13
N ARG A 170 -5.00 -22.24 -4.69
CA ARG A 170 -5.50 -22.93 -3.51
C ARG A 170 -4.72 -22.48 -2.29
N LEU A 171 -5.41 -21.83 -1.37
CA LEU A 171 -4.82 -21.27 -0.16
C LEU A 171 -4.52 -22.39 0.85
N PRO A 172 -3.42 -22.27 1.61
CA PRO A 172 -3.03 -23.29 2.59
C PRO A 172 -3.97 -23.34 3.81
N ASN A 173 -4.74 -22.28 4.03
CA ASN A 173 -5.71 -22.18 5.12
C ASN A 173 -7.02 -21.62 4.60
N ARG A 174 -8.13 -22.05 5.21
CA ARG A 174 -9.46 -21.49 4.97
C ARG A 174 -9.53 -20.03 5.41
N VAL A 175 -10.41 -19.29 4.77
CA VAL A 175 -10.60 -17.84 4.96
C VAL A 175 -11.84 -17.58 5.82
N ASP A 176 -11.71 -16.69 6.81
CA ASP A 176 -12.84 -16.09 7.50
C ASP A 176 -13.13 -14.70 6.92
N GLY A 177 -14.40 -14.44 6.63
CA GLY A 177 -14.87 -13.16 6.08
C GLY A 177 -14.61 -12.97 4.60
N THR A 178 -14.89 -11.74 4.15
CA THR A 178 -14.72 -11.26 2.77
C THR A 178 -13.64 -10.18 2.67
N GLY A 179 -12.88 -9.93 3.73
CA GLY A 179 -11.98 -8.78 3.83
C GLY A 179 -10.57 -9.04 3.31
N PHE A 180 -10.39 -9.81 2.24
CA PHE A 180 -9.06 -10.04 1.69
C PHE A 180 -8.62 -8.87 0.81
N VAL A 181 -7.31 -8.68 0.71
CA VAL A 181 -6.69 -7.74 -0.24
C VAL A 181 -5.53 -8.39 -0.96
N VAL A 182 -5.18 -7.88 -2.13
CA VAL A 182 -3.94 -8.22 -2.84
C VAL A 182 -3.05 -6.98 -2.88
N TYR A 183 -1.79 -7.15 -2.49
CA TYR A 183 -0.79 -6.10 -2.45
C TYR A 183 0.55 -6.66 -2.89
N ASP A 184 1.13 -6.10 -3.95
CA ASP A 184 2.45 -6.46 -4.47
C ASP A 184 2.61 -7.97 -4.75
N GLY A 185 1.61 -8.53 -5.44
CA GLY A 185 1.59 -9.94 -5.83
C GLY A 185 1.37 -10.94 -4.69
N ALA A 186 1.01 -10.46 -3.49
CA ALA A 186 0.65 -11.30 -2.35
C ALA A 186 -0.80 -11.07 -1.92
N VAL A 187 -1.51 -12.14 -1.58
CA VAL A 187 -2.83 -12.06 -0.96
C VAL A 187 -2.70 -12.06 0.56
N PHE A 188 -3.43 -11.15 1.20
CA PHE A 188 -3.57 -11.04 2.65
C PHE A 188 -5.00 -11.39 3.03
N TYR A 189 -5.18 -12.30 3.98
CA TYR A 189 -6.50 -12.75 4.39
C TYR A 189 -6.51 -13.22 5.84
N ASN A 190 -7.68 -13.16 6.48
CA ASN A 190 -7.87 -13.70 7.82
C ASN A 190 -8.04 -15.23 7.79
N LYS A 191 -7.21 -15.91 8.57
CA LYS A 191 -7.23 -17.37 8.69
C LYS A 191 -8.37 -17.83 9.58
N GLU A 192 -9.14 -18.82 9.10
CA GLU A 192 -10.34 -19.32 9.76
C GLU A 192 -10.11 -19.68 11.25
N ARG A 193 -11.05 -19.25 12.11
CA ARG A 193 -11.04 -19.47 13.57
C ARG A 193 -9.80 -18.93 14.27
N THR A 194 -9.18 -17.90 13.70
CA THR A 194 -8.04 -17.22 14.31
C THR A 194 -8.13 -15.72 14.08
N ARG A 195 -7.40 -14.95 14.88
CA ARG A 195 -7.16 -13.52 14.66
C ARG A 195 -5.86 -13.27 13.88
N ASN A 196 -5.48 -14.21 13.04
CA ASN A 196 -4.21 -14.15 12.31
C ASN A 196 -4.45 -13.71 10.87
N ILE A 197 -3.55 -12.87 10.36
CA ILE A 197 -3.47 -12.52 8.95
C ILE A 197 -2.38 -13.36 8.31
N VAL A 198 -2.70 -14.03 7.21
CA VAL A 198 -1.75 -14.82 6.42
C VAL A 198 -1.36 -14.03 5.18
N LYS A 199 -0.05 -13.98 4.89
CA LYS A 199 0.49 -13.49 3.62
C LYS A 199 0.86 -14.69 2.75
N TYR A 200 0.25 -14.76 1.57
CA TYR A 200 0.50 -15.81 0.59
C TYR A 200 0.94 -15.19 -0.73
N ASP A 201 2.16 -15.49 -1.16
CA ASP A 201 2.75 -14.94 -2.39
C ASP A 201 2.20 -15.73 -3.60
N LEU A 202 1.50 -15.02 -4.49
CA LEU A 202 0.78 -15.62 -5.62
C LEU A 202 1.73 -16.11 -6.72
N ARG A 203 2.90 -15.49 -6.84
CA ARG A 203 3.92 -15.84 -7.84
C ARG A 203 4.63 -17.14 -7.50
N THR A 204 5.07 -17.26 -6.25
CA THR A 204 5.79 -18.43 -5.72
C THR A 204 4.86 -19.51 -5.18
N ARG A 205 3.58 -19.18 -4.96
CA ARG A 205 2.53 -20.07 -4.46
C ARG A 205 2.85 -20.66 -3.08
N ILE A 206 3.57 -19.91 -2.26
CA ILE A 206 3.91 -20.28 -0.89
C ILE A 206 3.40 -19.25 0.10
N LYS A 207 3.13 -19.74 1.32
CA LYS A 207 2.89 -18.87 2.46
C LYS A 207 4.20 -18.19 2.85
N SER A 208 4.28 -16.89 2.67
CA SER A 208 5.47 -16.09 2.96
C SER A 208 5.45 -15.46 4.37
N GLY A 209 4.31 -15.49 5.07
CA GLY A 209 4.26 -15.06 6.47
C GLY A 209 2.88 -15.20 7.14
N GLU A 210 2.85 -15.01 8.45
CA GLU A 210 1.64 -14.95 9.28
C GLU A 210 1.90 -14.01 10.46
N THR A 211 0.94 -13.18 10.80
CA THR A 211 0.99 -12.28 11.96
C THR A 211 -0.31 -12.33 12.74
N VAL A 212 -0.25 -12.03 14.03
CA VAL A 212 -1.40 -12.08 14.95
C VAL A 212 -1.88 -10.66 15.20
N VAL A 213 -3.16 -10.37 14.92
CA VAL A 213 -3.77 -9.08 15.27
C VAL A 213 -4.06 -9.09 16.77
N GLY A 214 -3.37 -8.24 17.54
CA GLY A 214 -3.49 -8.20 18.99
C GLY A 214 -4.92 -7.86 19.45
N ALA A 215 -5.45 -8.62 20.42
CA ALA A 215 -6.76 -8.43 21.05
C ALA A 215 -7.97 -8.41 20.10
N ALA A 216 -7.80 -8.72 18.81
CA ALA A 216 -8.89 -8.73 17.84
C ALA A 216 -9.89 -9.86 18.14
N ASN A 217 -11.17 -9.51 18.04
CA ASN A 217 -12.27 -10.45 17.97
C ASN A 217 -12.26 -11.14 16.60
N TYR A 218 -12.71 -12.40 16.54
CA TYR A 218 -12.67 -13.20 15.31
C TYR A 218 -13.79 -14.25 15.31
N HIS A 219 -14.11 -14.76 14.11
CA HIS A 219 -15.06 -15.86 13.89
C HIS A 219 -16.48 -15.61 14.42
N ASP A 220 -17.16 -14.60 13.86
CA ASP A 220 -18.50 -14.12 14.20
C ASP A 220 -18.62 -13.55 15.63
N THR A 221 -17.51 -13.14 16.24
CA THR A 221 -17.51 -12.44 17.54
C THR A 221 -17.82 -10.94 17.34
N SER A 222 -17.25 -10.30 16.33
CA SER A 222 -17.54 -8.89 15.99
C SER A 222 -17.49 -8.65 14.46
N PRO A 223 -18.33 -9.35 13.68
CA PRO A 223 -18.43 -9.12 12.23
C PRO A 223 -19.16 -7.80 11.94
N TYR A 224 -19.20 -7.42 10.66
CA TYR A 224 -20.12 -6.38 10.19
C TYR A 224 -21.59 -6.82 10.35
N ARG A 225 -22.53 -5.91 10.10
CA ARG A 225 -23.97 -6.08 10.31
C ARG A 225 -24.54 -7.36 9.70
N TRP A 226 -24.07 -7.76 8.53
CA TRP A 226 -24.53 -8.97 7.84
C TRP A 226 -23.92 -10.29 8.37
N GLY A 227 -22.92 -10.21 9.26
CA GLY A 227 -22.21 -11.36 9.77
C GLY A 227 -21.16 -11.90 8.80
N GLY A 228 -21.19 -13.21 8.58
CA GLY A 228 -20.35 -13.88 7.58
C GLY A 228 -18.88 -13.97 7.94
N LYS A 229 -18.55 -13.93 9.24
CA LYS A 229 -17.19 -13.96 9.78
C LYS A 229 -16.31 -12.79 9.30
N THR A 230 -16.94 -11.66 8.99
CA THR A 230 -16.25 -10.44 8.55
C THR A 230 -15.59 -9.68 9.70
N ASP A 231 -15.15 -10.37 10.75
CA ASP A 231 -14.59 -9.79 11.97
C ASP A 231 -13.36 -8.93 11.72
N ILE A 232 -12.51 -9.37 10.78
CA ILE A 232 -11.29 -8.69 10.38
C ILE A 232 -11.37 -8.42 8.89
N ASP A 233 -11.17 -7.16 8.52
CA ASP A 233 -11.26 -6.66 7.16
C ASP A 233 -9.97 -5.93 6.81
N LEU A 234 -9.34 -6.28 5.69
CA LEU A 234 -8.13 -5.61 5.23
C LEU A 234 -8.47 -4.54 4.22
N ALA A 235 -7.73 -3.44 4.24
CA ALA A 235 -7.87 -2.35 3.29
C ALA A 235 -6.50 -1.90 2.79
N VAL A 236 -6.44 -1.39 1.57
CA VAL A 236 -5.25 -0.79 0.99
C VAL A 236 -5.63 0.60 0.51
N ASP A 237 -4.82 1.59 0.84
CA ASP A 237 -4.93 2.96 0.35
C ASP A 237 -3.55 3.54 0.01
N GLU A 238 -3.46 4.86 -0.16
CA GLU A 238 -2.23 5.57 -0.50
C GLU A 238 -1.14 5.47 0.59
N ASP A 239 -1.52 5.27 1.85
CA ASP A 239 -0.61 5.15 2.99
C ASP A 239 -0.17 3.70 3.26
N GLY A 240 -0.80 2.73 2.58
CA GLY A 240 -0.38 1.33 2.55
C GLY A 240 -1.47 0.36 2.99
N LEU A 241 -1.08 -0.64 3.78
CA LEU A 241 -1.94 -1.76 4.18
C LEU A 241 -2.49 -1.56 5.59
N TRP A 242 -3.80 -1.75 5.73
CA TRP A 242 -4.55 -1.54 6.96
C TRP A 242 -5.34 -2.77 7.35
N VAL A 243 -5.55 -2.92 8.66
CA VAL A 243 -6.39 -3.96 9.26
C VAL A 243 -7.48 -3.27 10.08
N ILE A 244 -8.73 -3.50 9.69
CA ILE A 244 -9.94 -2.97 10.33
C ILE A 244 -10.61 -4.11 11.10
N TYR A 245 -10.75 -3.95 12.41
CA TYR A 245 -11.28 -4.99 13.29
C TYR A 245 -12.00 -4.38 14.49
N ALA A 246 -12.40 -5.20 15.47
CA ALA A 246 -12.93 -4.74 16.74
C ALA A 246 -12.32 -5.51 17.90
N THR A 247 -12.29 -4.89 19.08
CA THR A 247 -11.78 -5.48 20.31
C THR A 247 -12.79 -5.34 21.44
N GLU A 248 -12.77 -6.27 22.40
CA GLU A 248 -13.51 -6.10 23.66
C GLU A 248 -13.02 -4.89 24.46
N GLY A 249 -11.72 -4.57 24.38
CA GLY A 249 -11.13 -3.40 25.05
C GLY A 249 -11.73 -2.06 24.59
N ASN A 250 -12.05 -1.94 23.29
CA ASN A 250 -12.78 -0.78 22.76
C ASN A 250 -14.31 -1.00 22.74
N GLY A 251 -14.83 -1.96 23.52
CA GLY A 251 -16.27 -2.21 23.66
C GLY A 251 -16.98 -2.59 22.36
N GLY A 252 -16.33 -3.36 21.49
CA GLY A 252 -16.88 -3.79 20.19
C GLY A 252 -16.83 -2.73 19.08
N ARG A 253 -16.31 -1.53 19.37
CA ARG A 253 -16.09 -0.49 18.36
C ARG A 253 -14.90 -0.80 17.47
N LEU A 254 -14.93 -0.22 16.28
CA LEU A 254 -13.89 -0.35 15.26
C LEU A 254 -12.53 0.11 15.81
N VAL A 255 -11.52 -0.69 15.53
CA VAL A 255 -10.10 -0.42 15.75
C VAL A 255 -9.41 -0.61 14.41
N VAL A 256 -8.53 0.31 14.05
CA VAL A 256 -7.77 0.26 12.80
C VAL A 256 -6.30 0.21 13.15
N SER A 257 -5.54 -0.66 12.49
CA SER A 257 -4.09 -0.72 12.63
C SER A 257 -3.41 -0.73 11.29
N GLN A 258 -2.30 -0.02 11.18
CA GLN A 258 -1.44 -0.05 10.00
C GLN A 258 -0.51 -1.26 10.08
N LEU A 259 -0.44 -2.04 9.01
CA LEU A 259 0.33 -3.28 8.92
C LEU A 259 1.36 -3.16 7.81
N ASN A 260 2.64 -3.28 8.14
CA ASN A 260 3.69 -3.30 7.13
C ASN A 260 3.57 -4.58 6.27
N PRO A 261 3.37 -4.48 4.94
CA PRO A 261 3.11 -5.63 4.09
C PRO A 261 4.34 -6.54 3.89
N TYR A 262 5.55 -6.05 4.18
CA TYR A 262 6.80 -6.77 4.01
C TYR A 262 7.27 -7.43 5.30
N THR A 263 7.24 -6.70 6.41
CA THR A 263 7.72 -7.19 7.72
C THR A 263 6.61 -7.84 8.57
N LEU A 264 5.34 -7.62 8.20
CA LEU A 264 4.14 -8.05 8.94
C LEU A 264 4.08 -7.52 10.39
N ARG A 265 4.70 -6.36 10.63
CA ARG A 265 4.68 -5.64 11.91
C ARG A 265 3.63 -4.53 11.87
N PHE A 266 3.01 -4.29 13.02
CA PHE A 266 2.08 -3.17 13.18
C PHE A 266 2.85 -1.88 13.46
N GLU A 267 2.48 -0.82 12.75
CA GLU A 267 3.15 0.50 12.79
C GLU A 267 2.35 1.54 13.58
N GLY A 268 1.07 1.27 13.83
CA GLY A 268 0.20 2.07 14.67
C GLY A 268 -1.17 1.41 14.85
N THR A 269 -1.88 1.80 15.91
CA THR A 269 -3.24 1.32 16.21
C THR A 269 -4.07 2.50 16.73
N TRP A 270 -5.27 2.65 16.19
CA TRP A 270 -6.20 3.72 16.52
C TRP A 270 -7.57 3.15 16.89
N GLU A 271 -8.10 3.62 18.02
CA GLU A 271 -9.43 3.27 18.51
C GLU A 271 -10.46 4.29 18.01
N THR A 272 -11.55 3.80 17.42
CA THR A 272 -12.61 4.66 16.88
C THR A 272 -13.89 4.61 17.72
N GLY A 273 -14.82 5.51 17.42
CA GLY A 273 -16.09 5.67 18.12
C GLY A 273 -17.27 4.87 17.56
N TYR A 274 -17.11 4.08 16.49
CA TYR A 274 -18.23 3.46 15.78
C TYR A 274 -18.31 1.94 16.01
N ASP A 275 -19.49 1.43 16.38
CA ASP A 275 -19.73 0.00 16.61
C ASP A 275 -19.61 -0.82 15.32
N LYS A 276 -18.76 -1.84 15.31
CA LYS A 276 -18.51 -2.66 14.13
C LYS A 276 -19.74 -3.45 13.70
N ARG A 277 -20.57 -3.91 14.65
CA ARG A 277 -21.82 -4.64 14.33
C ARG A 277 -22.88 -3.72 13.72
N ALA A 278 -22.78 -2.41 13.93
CA ALA A 278 -23.66 -1.42 13.31
C ALA A 278 -23.17 -0.97 11.92
N ALA A 279 -21.93 -1.31 11.54
CA ALA A 279 -21.35 -1.01 10.23
C ALA A 279 -21.72 -2.09 9.22
N SER A 280 -22.07 -1.69 8.00
CA SER A 280 -22.29 -2.63 6.88
C SER A 280 -20.97 -3.06 6.26
N ASN A 281 -20.04 -2.11 6.12
CA ASN A 281 -18.65 -2.32 5.70
C ASN A 281 -17.82 -1.07 6.05
N ALA A 282 -16.50 -1.12 5.91
CA ALA A 282 -15.61 0.04 6.03
C ALA A 282 -14.46 -0.04 5.04
N PHE A 283 -13.82 1.10 4.74
CA PHE A 283 -12.64 1.17 3.88
C PHE A 283 -11.75 2.34 4.28
N MET A 284 -10.50 2.31 3.84
CA MET A 284 -9.51 3.39 4.04
C MET A 284 -9.35 4.19 2.74
N ALA A 285 -9.15 5.49 2.86
CA ALA A 285 -8.69 6.34 1.77
C ALA A 285 -7.90 7.53 2.34
N CYS A 286 -6.69 7.76 1.86
CA CYS A 286 -5.75 8.76 2.38
C CYS A 286 -5.55 8.72 3.91
N GLY A 287 -5.47 7.53 4.49
CA GLY A 287 -5.31 7.34 5.94
C GLY A 287 -6.57 7.62 6.77
N VAL A 288 -7.71 7.91 6.13
CA VAL A 288 -9.00 8.16 6.79
C VAL A 288 -9.88 6.92 6.68
N LEU A 289 -10.42 6.46 7.80
CA LEU A 289 -11.41 5.38 7.83
C LEU A 289 -12.78 5.93 7.43
N TYR A 290 -13.45 5.27 6.49
CA TYR A 290 -14.84 5.55 6.13
C TYR A 290 -15.72 4.35 6.43
N VAL A 291 -16.78 4.56 7.21
CA VAL A 291 -17.71 3.49 7.61
C VAL A 291 -19.03 3.64 6.87
N ILE A 292 -19.43 2.58 6.19
CA ILE A 292 -20.67 2.51 5.42
C ILE A 292 -21.77 1.93 6.29
N ARG A 293 -22.95 2.57 6.24
CA ARG A 293 -24.19 2.03 6.77
C ARG A 293 -25.20 1.89 5.63
N SER A 294 -25.77 0.71 5.53
CA SER A 294 -26.82 0.36 4.58
C SER A 294 -28.00 -0.29 5.28
N VAL A 295 -29.15 -0.21 4.62
CA VAL A 295 -30.34 -0.95 5.00
C VAL A 295 -30.24 -2.37 4.43
N TYR A 296 -30.56 -3.38 5.22
CA TYR A 296 -30.64 -4.78 4.78
C TYR A 296 -32.10 -5.20 4.58
N VAL A 297 -32.31 -6.29 3.83
CA VAL A 297 -33.66 -6.81 3.49
C VAL A 297 -34.50 -7.11 4.74
N ASP A 298 -33.85 -7.47 5.84
CA ASP A 298 -34.50 -7.82 7.11
C ASP A 298 -34.74 -6.62 8.03
N ASP A 299 -34.40 -5.39 7.62
CA ASP A 299 -34.62 -4.20 8.44
C ASP A 299 -36.09 -3.76 8.40
N ASP A 300 -36.70 -3.56 9.57
CA ASP A 300 -38.09 -3.09 9.72
C ASP A 300 -38.35 -1.68 9.13
N SER A 301 -37.29 -0.94 8.77
CA SER A 301 -37.38 0.43 8.27
C SER A 301 -36.20 0.81 7.39
N GLU A 302 -36.50 1.39 6.23
CA GLU A 302 -35.51 1.97 5.31
C GLU A 302 -35.06 3.39 5.71
N ALA A 303 -35.61 3.96 6.78
CA ALA A 303 -35.44 5.38 7.13
C ALA A 303 -33.98 5.80 7.41
N ALA A 304 -33.11 4.85 7.76
CA ALA A 304 -31.68 5.12 7.98
C ALA A 304 -30.91 5.42 6.68
N GLY A 305 -31.38 4.91 5.53
CA GLY A 305 -30.77 5.08 4.21
C GLY A 305 -29.37 4.48 4.05
N ASN A 306 -28.87 4.46 2.81
CA ASN A 306 -27.51 4.06 2.47
C ASN A 306 -26.60 5.29 2.46
N ARG A 307 -25.58 5.32 3.32
CA ARG A 307 -24.64 6.45 3.43
C ARG A 307 -23.31 6.06 4.06
N VAL A 308 -22.30 6.89 3.84
CA VAL A 308 -21.13 6.96 4.71
C VAL A 308 -21.60 7.59 6.03
N ALA A 309 -21.54 6.83 7.12
CA ALA A 309 -22.12 7.21 8.40
C ALA A 309 -21.09 7.79 9.38
N PHE A 310 -19.82 7.49 9.19
CA PHE A 310 -18.74 7.90 10.08
C PHE A 310 -17.41 7.96 9.32
N ALA A 311 -16.55 8.89 9.74
CA ALA A 311 -15.16 8.98 9.29
C ALA A 311 -14.24 9.26 10.48
N PHE A 312 -13.03 8.71 10.46
CA PHE A 312 -12.01 8.89 11.50
C PHE A 312 -10.64 9.10 10.87
#